data_AF-A0A6V7R0V9-F1
#
_entry.id   AF-A0A6V7R0V9-F1
#
_cell.length_a   1.000
_cell.length_b   1.000
_cell.length_c   1.000
_cell.angle_alpha   90.00
_cell.angle_beta   90.00
_cell.angle_gamma   90.00
#
_symmetry.space_group_name_H-M   'P 1'
#
loop_
_entity.id
_entity.type
_entity.pdbx_description
1 polymer ?
#
loop_
_entity_poly.entity_id
_entity_poly.type
_entity_poly.pdbx_seq_one_letter_code
_entity_poly.pdbx_strand_id
1 'polypeptide(L)' 'MDLESKLQELKYEYVHLQGDLEKIESTGYPTKKMTDRLAELEAEIKAVRQELKNK' A
#
# COMPACT_ATOMS: atom_id res chain seq x y z
N MET A 1 14.24 10.60 -6.71
CA MET A 1 13.18 9.67 -7.14
C MET A 1 12.15 10.46 -7.91
N ASP A 2 11.76 10.01 -9.09
CA ASP A 2 10.58 10.53 -9.77
C ASP A 2 9.29 9.96 -9.16
N LEU A 3 8.16 10.60 -9.46
CA LEU A 3 6.85 10.20 -8.93
C LEU A 3 6.41 8.82 -9.46
N GLU A 4 6.90 8.38 -10.62
CA GLU A 4 6.56 7.07 -11.19
C GLU A 4 7.25 5.94 -10.43
N SER A 5 8.53 6.12 -10.09
CA SER A 5 9.33 5.24 -9.24
C SER A 5 8.71 5.15 -7.85
N LYS A 6 8.34 6.29 -7.25
CA LYS A 6 7.63 6.33 -5.96
C LYS A 6 6.30 5.56 -6.04
N LEU A 7 5.54 5.74 -7.13
CA LEU A 7 4.29 5.02 -7.33
C LEU A 7 4.51 3.50 -7.49
N GLN A 8 5.58 3.08 -8.15
CA GLN A 8 5.92 1.65 -8.28
C GLN A 8 6.30 1.04 -6.93
N GLU A 9 7.11 1.73 -6.13
CA GLU A 9 7.48 1.30 -4.78
C GLU A 9 6.26 1.14 -3.88
N LEU A 10 5.37 2.16 -3.85
CA LEU A 10 4.16 2.11 -3.04
C LEU A 10 3.23 0.95 -3.45
N LYS A 11 3.10 0.69 -4.76
CA LYS A 11 2.31 -0.45 -5.26
C LYS A 11 2.95 -1.79 -4.88
N TYR A 12 4.27 -1.89 -4.91
CA TYR A 12 4.99 -3.09 -4.50
C TYR A 12 4.78 -3.36 -3.01
N GLU A 13 4.94 -2.33 -2.16
CA GLU A 13 4.69 -2.43 -0.72
C GLU A 13 3.23 -2.84 -0.44
N TYR A 14 2.26 -2.25 -1.13
CA TYR A 14 0.85 -2.58 -0.98
C TYR A 14 0.56 -4.06 -1.27
N VAL A 15 1.05 -4.59 -2.40
CA VAL A 15 0.84 -6.01 -2.78
C VAL A 15 1.54 -6.94 -1.79
N HIS A 16 2.74 -6.58 -1.35
CA HIS A 16 3.48 -7.38 -0.37
C HIS A 16 2.74 -7.45 0.97
N LEU A 17 2.33 -6.29 1.49
CA LEU A 17 1.59 -6.19 2.75
C LEU A 17 0.24 -6.92 2.69
N GLN A 18 -0.45 -6.87 1.55
CA GLN A 18 -1.69 -7.62 1.35
C GLN A 18 -1.44 -9.14 1.42
N GLY A 19 -0.37 -9.64 0.80
CA GLY A 19 -0.03 -11.06 0.86
C GLY A 19 0.39 -11.52 2.27
N ASP A 20 1.03 -10.65 3.05
CA ASP A 20 1.35 -10.95 4.45
C ASP A 20 0.14 -10.85 5.36
N LEU A 21 -0.77 -9.92 5.08
CA LEU A 21 -2.06 -9.83 5.75
C LEU A 21 -2.85 -11.13 5.60
N GLU A 22 -3.01 -11.65 4.38
CA GLU A 22 -3.73 -12.90 4.11
C GLU A 22 -3.14 -14.09 4.91
N LYS A 23 -1.82 -14.17 5.02
CA LYS A 23 -1.15 -15.18 5.85
C LYS A 23 -1.48 -15.01 7.32
N ILE A 24 -1.47 -13.78 7.84
CA ILE A 24 -1.73 -13.53 9.26
C ILE A 24 -3.21 -13.75 9.59
N GLU A 25 -4.13 -13.38 8.70
CA GLU A 25 -5.55 -13.71 8.85
C GLU A 25 -5.77 -15.23 8.94
N SER A 26 -5.03 -16.02 8.15
CA SER A 26 -5.10 -17.50 8.21
C SER A 26 -4.66 -18.09 9.55
N THR A 27 -3.85 -17.33 10.33
CA THR A 27 -3.36 -17.74 11.65
C THR A 27 -4.23 -17.26 12.81
N GLY A 28 -5.29 -16.48 12.54
CA GLY A 28 -6.22 -15.97 13.56
C GLY A 28 -5.65 -14.86 14.45
N TYR A 29 -4.48 -14.31 14.13
CA TYR A 29 -3.91 -13.17 14.84
C TYR A 29 -4.61 -11.85 14.42
N PRO A 30 -4.64 -10.84 15.30
CA PRO A 30 -5.25 -9.56 14.99
C PRO A 30 -4.47 -8.81 13.91
N THR A 31 -5.15 -8.43 12.85
CA THR A 31 -4.56 -7.80 11.66
C THR A 31 -4.78 -6.30 11.56
N LYS A 32 -5.46 -5.69 12.53
CA LYS A 32 -5.87 -4.28 12.50
C LYS A 32 -4.74 -3.31 12.14
N LYS A 33 -3.53 -3.50 12.65
CA LYS A 33 -2.39 -2.63 12.33
C LYS A 33 -1.98 -2.72 10.86
N MET A 34 -2.05 -3.90 10.26
CA MET A 34 -1.72 -4.10 8.85
C MET A 34 -2.82 -3.57 7.94
N THR A 35 -4.09 -3.73 8.32
CA THR A 35 -5.21 -3.14 7.57
C THR A 35 -5.16 -1.61 7.60
N ASP A 36 -4.84 -1.01 8.76
CA ASP A 36 -4.64 0.44 8.89
C ASP A 36 -3.51 0.91 7.95
N ARG A 37 -2.39 0.16 7.91
CA ARG A 37 -1.26 0.44 7.02
C ARG A 37 -1.58 0.26 5.53
N LEU A 38 -2.40 -0.70 5.15
CA LEU A 38 -2.87 -0.85 3.77
C LEU A 38 -3.71 0.35 3.32
N ALA A 39 -4.58 0.85 4.20
CA ALA A 39 -5.37 2.05 3.91
C ALA A 39 -4.50 3.30 3.75
N GLU A 40 -3.45 3.44 4.56
CA GLU A 40 -2.43 4.50 4.39
C GLU A 40 -1.74 4.40 3.02
N LEU A 41 -1.26 3.22 2.65
CA LEU A 41 -0.62 2.99 1.35
C LEU A 41 -1.55 3.31 0.18
N GLU A 42 -2.83 2.94 0.28
CA GLU A 42 -3.82 3.27 -0.74
C GLU A 42 -4.00 4.79 -0.90
N ALA A 43 -4.07 5.52 0.23
CA ALA A 43 -4.16 6.97 0.22
C ALA A 43 -2.91 7.63 -0.40
N GLU A 44 -1.72 7.13 -0.08
CA GLU A 44 -0.46 7.61 -0.65
C GLU A 44 -0.38 7.33 -2.17
N ILE A 45 -0.74 6.13 -2.60
CA ILE A 45 -0.81 5.76 -4.03
C ILE A 45 -1.76 6.71 -4.77
N LYS A 46 -2.92 7.01 -4.19
CA LYS A 46 -3.90 7.92 -4.77
C LYS A 46 -3.36 9.34 -4.90
N ALA A 47 -2.69 9.85 -3.86
CA ALA A 47 -2.08 11.18 -3.87
C ALA A 47 -1.02 11.29 -4.98
N VAL A 48 -0.09 10.33 -5.04
CA VAL A 48 0.99 10.32 -6.06
C VAL A 48 0.41 10.20 -7.48
N ARG A 49 -0.65 9.40 -7.68
CA ARG A 49 -1.34 9.33 -8.98
C ARG A 49 -1.99 10.65 -9.38
N GLN A 50 -2.57 11.37 -8.41
CA GLN A 50 -3.17 12.66 -8.66
C GLN A 50 -2.11 13.71 -9.01
N GLU A 51 -0.97 13.71 -8.31
CA GLU A 51 0.18 14.56 -8.63
C GLU A 51 0.73 14.28 -10.04
N LEU A 52 0.88 13.00 -10.41
CA LEU A 52 1.30 12.60 -11.76
C LEU A 52 0.32 13.06 -12.85
N LYS A 53 -0.98 13.02 -12.57
CA LYS A 53 -2.02 13.43 -13.52
C LYS A 53 -2.08 14.95 -13.70
N ASN A 54 -1.76 15.71 -12.65
CA ASN A 54 -1.78 17.17 -12.66
C ASN A 54 -0.49 17.79 -13.22
N LYS A 55 0.44 16.96 -13.69
CA LYS A 55 1.71 17.35 -14.29
C LYS A 55 1.62 17.31 -15.81
#